data_AF-A0A944A2M7-F1
#
_entry.id   AF-A0A944A2M7-F1
#
_cell.length_a   1.000
_cell.length_b   1.000
_cell.length_c   1.000
_cell.angle_alpha   90.00
_cell.angle_beta   90.00
_cell.angle_gamma   90.00
#
_symmetry.space_group_name_H-M   'P 1'
#
loop_
_entity.id
_entity.type
_entity.pdbx_description
1 polymer ?
#
loop_
_entity_poly.entity_id
_entity_poly.type
_entity_poly.pdbx_seq_one_letter_code
_entity_poly.pdbx_strand_id
1 'polypeptide(L)' 'MKTQNNYDDMLNLPHPDSVNHTRMEADKRAAQFMPFSALTGYEQSIEKTAQEMEKEILDQEKGTELFEST' A
#
# COMPACT_ATOMS: atom_id res chain seq x y z
N MET A 1 37.79 28.60 5.60
CA MET A 1 37.36 28.64 7.01
C MET A 1 36.34 27.52 7.20
N LYS A 2 36.55 26.59 8.14
CA LYS A 2 35.44 25.73 8.58
C LYS A 2 34.45 26.64 9.28
N THR A 3 33.25 26.80 8.73
CA THR A 3 32.13 27.41 9.44
C THR A 3 31.82 26.46 10.59
N GLN A 4 32.31 26.80 11.78
CA GLN A 4 31.96 26.08 13.01
C GLN A 4 30.45 26.20 13.15
N ASN A 5 29.73 25.10 12.90
CA ASN A 5 28.30 25.08 13.08
C ASN A 5 28.06 24.93 14.58
N ASN A 6 27.26 25.83 15.15
CA ASN A 6 26.93 25.87 16.59
C ASN A 6 26.25 24.60 17.14
N TYR A 7 26.08 23.57 16.30
CA TYR A 7 25.42 22.31 16.60
C TYR A 7 26.33 21.10 16.32
N ASP A 8 27.63 21.30 16.01
CA ASP A 8 28.59 20.22 15.74
C ASP A 8 28.74 19.25 16.93
N ASP A 9 28.49 19.74 18.15
CA ASP A 9 28.46 18.98 19.40
C ASP A 9 27.20 18.12 19.56
N MET A 10 26.10 18.49 18.91
CA MET A 10 24.83 17.75 18.96
C MET A 10 24.75 16.61 17.93
N LEU A 11 25.58 16.65 16.87
CA LEU A 11 25.53 15.69 15.76
C LEU A 11 25.75 14.22 16.18
N ASN A 12 26.58 14.00 17.20
CA ASN A 12 26.97 12.66 17.66
C ASN A 12 26.34 12.28 18.99
N LEU A 13 25.31 12.99 19.45
CA LEU A 13 24.60 12.64 20.67
C LEU A 13 23.87 11.30 20.50
N PRO A 14 23.88 10.44 21.53
CA PRO A 14 23.08 9.23 21.50
C PRO A 14 21.61 9.60 21.35
N HIS A 15 20.89 8.86 20.53
CA HIS A 15 19.46 9.06 20.40
C HIS A 15 18.78 8.76 21.74
N PRO A 16 17.98 9.70 22.30
CA PRO A 16 17.37 9.51 23.60
C PRO A 16 16.31 8.41 23.55
N ASP A 17 16.47 7.42 24.41
CA ASP A 17 15.46 6.40 24.65
C ASP A 17 14.57 6.83 25.83
N SER A 18 13.26 6.69 25.67
CA SER A 18 12.32 7.03 26.73
C SER A 18 12.41 6.00 27.85
N VAL A 19 12.69 6.46 29.07
CA VAL A 19 12.76 5.63 30.28
C VAL A 19 11.38 5.08 30.67
N ASN A 20 10.32 5.85 30.41
CA ASN A 20 8.96 5.54 30.87
C ASN A 20 8.09 4.89 29.79
N HIS A 21 8.47 5.01 28.51
CA HIS A 21 7.69 4.52 27.39
C HIS A 21 8.57 3.69 26.45
N THR A 22 8.50 2.37 26.62
CA THR A 22 9.14 1.43 25.70
C THR A 22 8.64 1.67 24.27
N ARG A 23 9.56 1.67 23.30
CA ARG A 23 9.17 1.79 21.88
C ARG A 23 8.34 0.58 21.47
N MET A 24 7.36 0.82 20.60
CA MET A 24 6.55 -0.25 20.02
C MET A 24 7.41 -1.12 19.09
N GLU A 25 7.31 -2.45 19.23
CA GLU A 25 7.97 -3.42 18.33
C GLU A 25 7.61 -3.20 16.86
N ALA A 26 8.53 -3.53 15.95
CA ALA A 26 8.35 -3.29 14.51
C ALA A 26 7.08 -3.94 13.95
N ASP A 27 6.79 -5.18 14.34
CA ASP A 27 5.61 -5.92 13.88
C ASP A 27 4.31 -5.28 14.38
N LYS A 28 4.31 -4.78 15.63
CA LYS A 28 3.17 -4.06 16.19
C LYS A 28 2.93 -2.72 15.49
N ARG A 29 4.01 -2.05 15.05
CA ARG A 29 3.89 -0.86 14.19
C ARG A 29 3.31 -1.23 12.82
N ALA A 30 3.77 -2.33 12.21
CA ALA A 30 3.27 -2.80 10.92
C ALA A 30 1.78 -3.15 10.97
N ALA A 31 1.32 -3.77 12.06
CA ALA A 31 -0.08 -4.16 12.26
C ALA A 31 -1.07 -2.98 12.17
N GLN A 32 -0.66 -1.76 12.52
CA GLN A 32 -1.50 -0.56 12.37
C GLN A 32 -1.85 -0.28 10.89
N PHE A 33 -0.98 -0.71 9.98
CA PHE A 33 -1.15 -0.60 8.53
C PHE A 33 -1.65 -1.90 7.89
N MET A 34 -2.25 -2.80 8.66
CA MET A 34 -2.81 -4.08 8.18
C MET A 34 -4.35 -4.13 8.13
N PRO A 35 -5.10 -3.05 7.76
CA PRO A 35 -6.57 -3.04 7.83
C PRO A 35 -7.24 -4.08 6.91
N PHE A 36 -6.52 -4.60 5.91
CA PHE A 36 -7.02 -5.60 4.96
C PHE A 36 -6.33 -6.96 5.06
N SER A 37 -5.42 -7.15 6.03
CA SER A 37 -4.72 -8.43 6.20
C SER A 37 -5.64 -9.61 6.52
N ALA A 38 -6.81 -9.34 7.12
CA ALA A 38 -7.83 -10.34 7.43
C ALA A 38 -8.69 -10.71 6.21
N LEU A 39 -8.61 -9.99 5.09
CA LEU A 39 -9.33 -10.32 3.85
C LEU A 39 -8.64 -11.44 3.05
N THR A 40 -7.98 -12.39 3.72
CA THR A 40 -7.57 -13.64 3.07
C THR A 40 -8.82 -14.35 2.56
N GLY A 41 -8.91 -14.60 1.24
CA GLY A 41 -10.07 -15.22 0.59
C GLY A 41 -10.91 -14.27 -0.26
N TYR A 42 -10.58 -12.97 -0.34
CA TYR A 42 -11.24 -12.06 -1.30
C TYR A 42 -10.72 -12.21 -2.73
N GLU A 43 -9.64 -12.99 -2.92
CA GLU A 43 -9.04 -13.28 -4.22
C GLU A 43 -10.07 -13.87 -5.21
N GLN A 44 -10.93 -14.78 -4.75
CA GLN A 44 -11.96 -15.39 -5.59
C GLN A 44 -13.01 -14.38 -6.03
N SER A 45 -13.34 -13.40 -5.18
CA SER A 45 -14.28 -12.34 -5.53
C SER A 45 -13.68 -11.38 -6.56
N ILE A 46 -12.40 -11.04 -6.41
CA ILE A 46 -11.66 -10.22 -7.39
C ILE A 46 -11.59 -10.94 -8.74
N GLU A 47 -11.23 -12.22 -8.74
CA GLU A 47 -11.11 -13.02 -9.95
C GLU A 47 -12.44 -13.17 -10.67
N LYS A 48 -13.53 -13.45 -9.94
CA LYS A 48 -14.88 -13.53 -10.51
C LYS A 48 -15.31 -12.21 -11.15
N THR A 49 -15.10 -11.09 -10.46
CA THR A 49 -15.43 -9.76 -10.99
C THR A 49 -14.60 -9.42 -12.23
N ALA A 50 -13.33 -9.85 -12.29
CA ALA A 50 -12.50 -9.70 -13.48
C ALA A 50 -13.04 -10.49 -14.68
N GLN A 51 -13.45 -11.74 -14.47
CA GLN A 51 -14.04 -12.59 -15.52
C GLN A 51 -15.39 -12.04 -16.03
N GLU A 52 -16.24 -11.55 -15.13
CA GLU A 52 -17.52 -10.92 -15.50
C GLU A 52 -17.28 -9.67 -16.35
N MET A 53 -16.33 -8.80 -15.97
CA MET A 53 -15.93 -7.64 -16.78
C MET A 53 -15.39 -8.02 -18.16
N GLU A 54 -14.51 -9.03 -18.23
CA GLU A 54 -13.93 -9.47 -19.50
C GLU A 54 -15.03 -9.96 -20.46
N LYS A 55 -16.02 -10.68 -19.93
CA LYS A 55 -17.17 -11.12 -20.70
C LYS A 55 -18.03 -9.95 -21.18
N GLU A 56 -18.30 -8.97 -20.32
CA GLU A 56 -19.07 -7.78 -20.68
C GLU A 56 -18.40 -6.98 -21.80
N ILE A 57 -17.08 -6.79 -21.73
CA ILE A 57 -16.29 -6.10 -22.76
C ILE A 57 -16.39 -6.86 -24.09
N LEU A 58 -16.20 -8.18 -24.08
CA LEU A 58 -16.27 -9.00 -25.29
C LEU A 58 -17.67 -8.96 -25.94
N ASP A 59 -18.72 -8.96 -25.13
CA ASP A 59 -20.10 -8.87 -25.62
C ASP A 59 -20.40 -7.47 -26.19
N GLN A 60 -19.81 -6.41 -25.62
CA GLN A 60 -19.87 -5.05 -26.19
C GLN A 60 -19.13 -4.95 -27.53
N GLU A 61 -17.92 -5.50 -27.63
CA GLU A 61 -17.11 -5.50 -28.86
C GLU A 61 -17.82 -6.22 -30.02
N LYS A 62 -18.40 -7.40 -29.75
CA LYS A 62 -19.21 -8.13 -30.75
C LYS A 62 -20.46 -7.36 -31.16
N GLY A 63 -21.08 -6.65 -30.23
CA GLY A 63 -22.21 -5.78 -30.52
C GLY A 63 -21.83 -4.64 -31.47
N THR A 64 -20.65 -4.05 -31.28
CA THR A 64 -20.15 -2.97 -32.15
C THR A 64 -19.78 -3.44 -33.56
N GLU A 65 -19.18 -4.63 -33.72
CA GLU A 65 -18.83 -5.19 -35.03
C GLU A 65 -20.07 -5.50 -35.91
N LEU A 66 -21.17 -5.93 -35.29
CA LEU A 66 -22.42 -6.19 -36.00
C LEU A 66 -23.06 -4.91 -36.55
N PHE A 67 -22.94 -3.79 -35.82
CA PHE A 67 -23.47 -2.49 -36.23
C PHE A 67 -22.66 -1.80 -37.34
N GLU A 68 -21.34 -2.04 -37.43
CA GLU A 68 -20.50 -1.48 -38.49
C GLU A 68 -20.56 -2.27 -39.82
N SER A 69 -21.18 -3.46 -39.83
CA SER A 69 -21.29 -4.32 -41.01
C SER A 69 -22.56 -4.11 -41.87
N THR A 70 -23.42 -3.14 -41.53
CA THR A 70 -24.64 -2.75 -42.27
C THR A 70 -24.50 -1.37 -42.87
#